data_AF-A0A1G8YMR5-F1
#
_entry.id   AF-A0A1G8YMR5-F1
#
_cell.length_a   1.000
_cell.length_b   1.000
_cell.length_c   1.000
_cell.angle_alpha   90.00
_cell.angle_beta   90.00
_cell.angle_gamma   90.00
#
_symmetry.space_group_name_H-M   'P 1'
#
loop_
_entity.id
_entity.type
_entity.pdbx_description
1 polymer ?
#
loop_
_entity_poly.entity_id
_entity_poly.type
_entity_poly.pdbx_seq_one_letter_code
_entity_poly.pdbx_strand_id
1 'polypeptide(L)'
;MGRAAALLVLVILTACARPLSEGEAGFARALFGESIDTARMGVARDIGLLPPPPPPPAWELRRARVSPDACRRDRPRKGRRPPAAFVLGSRIHYLGEDYTADSLPLWPRYWRLPHALLLAHELTHVWQWQNRRITGYAPWKAALESWRKVDPYHYEIAPGRPFLSYGFEQQAAMVQDYVCLRLLRPADPKLDELRAVLAPALPLQRFEALFPRGR
;
A
#
# COMPACT_ATOMS: atom_id res chain seq x y z
N MET A 1 19.75 7.09 -36.58
CA MET A 1 18.74 6.01 -36.60
C MET A 1 18.75 5.15 -35.32
N GLY A 2 19.89 4.86 -34.68
CA GLY A 2 19.94 4.01 -33.46
C GLY A 2 19.30 4.58 -32.19
N ARG A 3 19.31 5.91 -31.99
CA ARG A 3 18.70 6.55 -30.79
C ARG A 3 17.17 6.48 -30.79
N ALA A 4 16.54 6.61 -31.96
CA ALA A 4 15.10 6.50 -32.09
C ALA A 4 14.62 5.05 -31.89
N ALA A 5 15.37 4.06 -32.40
CA ALA A 5 15.08 2.65 -32.15
C ALA A 5 15.28 2.26 -30.67
N ALA A 6 16.31 2.79 -30.00
CA ALA A 6 16.52 2.58 -28.57
C ALA A 6 15.41 3.22 -27.71
N LEU A 7 14.95 4.43 -28.06
CA LEU A 7 13.80 5.08 -27.43
C LEU A 7 12.49 4.34 -27.72
N LEU A 8 12.30 3.81 -28.94
CA LEU A 8 11.11 3.03 -29.30
C LEU A 8 11.08 1.68 -28.56
N VAL A 9 12.22 1.02 -28.37
CA VAL A 9 12.34 -0.18 -27.53
C VAL A 9 12.07 0.16 -26.06
N LEU A 10 12.56 1.30 -25.54
CA LEU A 10 12.23 1.79 -24.20
C LEU A 10 10.76 2.17 -24.01
N VAL A 11 10.08 2.62 -25.07
CA VAL A 11 8.65 2.93 -25.08
C VAL A 11 7.79 1.68 -25.25
N ILE A 12 8.26 0.66 -25.97
CA ILE A 12 7.61 -0.67 -26.03
C ILE A 12 7.84 -1.45 -24.71
N LEU A 13 8.92 -1.15 -23.99
CA LEU A 13 9.15 -1.54 -22.60
C LEU A 13 8.33 -0.69 -21.60
N THR A 14 7.19 -0.13 -21.99
CA THR A 14 6.15 0.19 -21.01
C THR A 14 5.74 -1.12 -20.36
N ALA A 15 6.36 -1.42 -19.22
CA ALA A 15 6.10 -2.61 -18.43
C ALA A 15 4.59 -2.91 -18.39
N CYS A 16 4.23 -4.13 -18.78
CA CYS A 16 2.87 -4.64 -18.78
C CYS A 16 2.26 -4.41 -17.39
N ALA A 17 1.38 -3.42 -17.32
CA ALA A 17 0.68 -3.06 -16.10
C ALA A 17 -0.79 -2.82 -16.46
N ARG A 18 -1.70 -3.35 -15.65
CA ARG A 18 -3.12 -3.02 -15.73
C ARG A 18 -3.37 -1.70 -14.99
N PRO A 19 -4.43 -0.94 -15.32
CA PRO A 19 -4.91 0.10 -14.42
C PRO A 19 -5.40 -0.51 -13.09
N LEU A 20 -5.58 0.33 -12.08
CA LEU A 20 -6.31 -0.05 -10.87
C LEU A 20 -7.73 -0.49 -11.22
N SER A 21 -8.27 -1.47 -10.50
CA SER A 21 -9.71 -1.76 -10.54
C SER A 21 -10.50 -0.59 -9.94
N GLU A 22 -11.80 -0.54 -10.19
CA GLU A 22 -12.67 0.47 -9.58
C GLU A 22 -12.60 0.43 -8.05
N GLY A 23 -12.57 -0.77 -7.46
CA GLY A 23 -12.46 -0.97 -6.02
C GLY A 23 -11.10 -0.54 -5.45
N GLU A 24 -10.00 -0.86 -6.14
CA GLU A 24 -8.66 -0.42 -5.74
C GLU A 24 -8.50 1.10 -5.82
N ALA A 25 -9.02 1.72 -6.88
CA ALA A 25 -9.00 3.17 -7.03
C ALA A 25 -9.92 3.86 -6.00
N GLY A 26 -11.09 3.28 -5.72
CA GLY A 26 -11.99 3.73 -4.65
C GLY A 26 -11.34 3.67 -3.27
N PHE A 27 -10.61 2.59 -2.98
CA PHE A 27 -9.85 2.45 -1.74
C PHE A 27 -8.75 3.47 -1.61
N ALA A 28 -7.95 3.68 -2.66
CA ALA A 28 -6.90 4.68 -2.68
C ALA A 28 -7.44 6.09 -2.40
N ARG A 29 -8.53 6.48 -3.06
CA ARG A 29 -9.17 7.78 -2.83
C ARG A 29 -9.81 7.89 -1.45
N ALA A 30 -10.27 6.77 -0.86
CA ALA A 30 -10.80 6.78 0.51
C ALA A 30 -9.70 7.09 1.54
N LEU A 31 -8.48 6.59 1.33
CA LEU A 31 -7.35 6.80 2.26
C LEU A 31 -6.61 8.12 2.03
N PHE A 32 -6.33 8.48 0.78
CA PHE A 32 -5.45 9.59 0.43
C PHE A 32 -6.21 10.79 -0.17
N GLY A 33 -7.51 10.67 -0.44
CA GLY A 33 -8.32 11.72 -1.04
C GLY A 33 -7.80 12.17 -2.41
N GLU A 34 -7.85 13.47 -2.66
CA GLU A 34 -7.38 14.08 -3.91
C GLU A 34 -5.84 14.18 -4.00
N SER A 35 -5.12 13.82 -2.93
CA SER A 35 -3.65 13.87 -2.91
C SER A 35 -3.00 12.68 -3.63
N ILE A 36 -3.80 11.72 -4.12
CA ILE A 36 -3.33 10.61 -4.96
C ILE A 36 -4.07 10.63 -6.30
N ASP A 37 -3.32 10.65 -7.40
CA ASP A 37 -3.86 10.54 -8.76
C ASP A 37 -3.90 9.06 -9.16
N THR A 38 -5.07 8.44 -8.99
CA THR A 38 -5.30 7.03 -9.36
C THR A 38 -5.27 6.79 -10.86
N ALA A 39 -5.48 7.81 -11.71
CA ALA A 39 -5.50 7.63 -13.16
C ALA A 39 -4.09 7.42 -13.74
N ARG A 40 -3.06 7.85 -13.01
CA ARG A 40 -1.64 7.63 -13.36
C ARG A 40 -1.07 6.33 -12.80
N MET A 41 -1.89 5.53 -12.13
CA MET A 41 -1.44 4.34 -11.43
C MET A 41 -1.59 3.09 -12.29
N GLY A 42 -0.71 2.12 -12.04
CA GLY A 42 -0.79 0.80 -12.65
C GLY A 42 -0.37 -0.29 -11.67
N VAL A 43 -0.83 -1.51 -11.93
CA VAL A 43 -0.48 -2.72 -11.19
C VAL A 43 0.15 -3.71 -12.15
N ALA A 44 1.34 -4.19 -11.80
CA ALA A 44 2.09 -5.16 -12.58
C ALA A 44 2.37 -6.43 -11.74
N ARG A 45 2.58 -7.54 -12.44
CA ARG A 45 3.18 -8.74 -11.87
C ARG A 45 4.69 -8.69 -12.07
N ASP A 46 5.43 -8.96 -11.03
CA ASP A 46 6.89 -8.84 -10.97
C ASP A 46 7.34 -7.48 -11.52
N ILE A 47 8.35 -7.47 -12.39
CA ILE A 47 8.82 -6.24 -13.06
C ILE A 47 7.92 -5.77 -14.22
N GLY A 48 6.82 -6.49 -14.51
CA GLY A 48 5.92 -6.18 -15.62
C GLY A 48 6.49 -6.53 -17.00
N LEU A 49 7.28 -7.60 -17.09
CA LEU A 49 7.81 -8.08 -18.37
C LEU A 49 6.75 -8.81 -19.21
N LEU A 50 5.81 -9.47 -18.53
CA LEU A 50 4.73 -10.24 -19.14
C LEU A 50 3.38 -9.67 -18.71
N PRO A 51 2.33 -9.80 -19.55
CA PRO A 51 0.99 -9.45 -19.13
C PRO A 51 0.59 -10.30 -17.92
N PRO A 52 -0.09 -9.70 -16.92
CA PRO A 52 -0.52 -10.48 -15.78
C PRO A 52 -1.59 -11.52 -16.16
N PRO A 53 -1.71 -12.62 -15.40
CA PRO A 53 -2.78 -13.58 -15.60
C PRO A 53 -4.16 -12.93 -15.36
N PRO A 54 -5.24 -13.45 -15.98
CA PRO A 54 -6.60 -13.01 -15.71
C PRO A 54 -7.01 -13.29 -14.25
N PRO A 55 -7.99 -12.56 -13.70
CA PRO A 55 -8.47 -12.79 -12.34
C PRO A 55 -9.03 -14.21 -12.16
N PRO A 56 -8.80 -14.86 -11.00
CA PRO A 56 -9.57 -16.03 -10.64
C PRO A 56 -11.05 -15.65 -10.45
N PRO A 57 -11.99 -16.58 -10.68
CA PRO A 57 -13.41 -16.29 -10.59
C PRO A 57 -13.85 -15.91 -9.16
N ALA A 58 -14.80 -14.98 -9.04
CA ALA A 58 -15.16 -14.32 -7.79
C ALA A 58 -15.74 -15.25 -6.69
N TRP A 59 -16.23 -16.43 -7.06
CA TRP A 59 -16.85 -17.39 -6.13
C TRP A 59 -15.84 -18.18 -5.27
N GLU A 60 -14.54 -18.10 -5.57
CA GLU A 60 -13.47 -18.69 -4.74
C GLU A 60 -13.16 -17.88 -3.46
N LEU A 61 -13.92 -16.82 -3.19
CA LEU A 61 -13.79 -16.03 -1.96
C LEU A 61 -14.27 -16.82 -0.74
N ARG A 62 -13.33 -17.47 -0.04
CA ARG A 62 -13.61 -18.14 1.24
C ARG A 62 -13.46 -17.16 2.40
N ARG A 63 -14.39 -17.19 3.36
CA ARG A 63 -14.20 -16.52 4.65
C ARG A 63 -13.01 -17.15 5.37
N ALA A 64 -11.96 -16.38 5.59
CA ALA A 64 -10.82 -16.79 6.40
C ALA A 64 -11.06 -16.41 7.88
N ARG A 65 -10.54 -17.24 8.80
CA ARG A 65 -10.45 -16.84 10.22
C ARG A 65 -9.31 -15.84 10.37
N VAL A 66 -9.58 -14.74 11.05
CA VAL A 66 -8.58 -13.74 11.39
C VAL A 66 -7.88 -14.16 12.68
N SER A 67 -6.55 -14.14 12.69
CA SER A 67 -5.76 -14.44 13.90
C SER A 67 -6.09 -13.46 15.04
N PRO A 68 -6.12 -13.90 16.32
CA PRO A 68 -6.17 -13.02 17.47
C PRO A 68 -5.05 -11.97 17.51
N ASP A 69 -3.90 -12.24 16.89
CA ASP A 69 -2.76 -11.32 16.77
C ASP A 69 -2.70 -10.59 15.42
N ALA A 70 -3.76 -10.65 14.61
CA ALA A 70 -3.85 -9.83 13.41
C ALA A 70 -3.70 -8.34 13.76
N CYS A 71 -3.08 -7.57 12.86
CA CYS A 71 -2.78 -6.14 13.03
C CYS A 71 -1.72 -5.78 14.08
N ARG A 72 -1.15 -6.76 14.81
CA ARG A 72 -0.14 -6.48 15.84
C ARG A 72 1.26 -6.36 15.24
N ARG A 73 1.92 -5.23 15.51
CA ARG A 73 3.34 -4.95 15.19
C ARG A 73 4.07 -4.38 16.41
N ASP A 74 3.91 -5.07 17.53
CA ASP A 74 4.45 -4.67 18.84
C ASP A 74 5.95 -4.91 18.98
N ARG A 75 6.53 -5.81 18.17
CA ARG A 75 7.96 -6.13 18.22
C ARG A 75 8.58 -6.21 16.82
N PRO A 76 9.89 -5.90 16.69
CA PRO A 76 10.62 -6.16 15.45
C PRO A 76 10.53 -7.63 15.08
N ARG A 77 10.21 -7.92 13.81
CA ARG A 77 10.30 -9.28 13.29
C ARG A 77 11.76 -9.68 13.14
N LYS A 78 12.08 -10.94 13.48
CA LYS A 78 13.42 -11.50 13.27
C LYS A 78 13.58 -11.93 11.81
N GLY A 79 14.69 -11.53 11.19
CA GLY A 79 15.11 -11.95 9.85
C GLY A 79 14.53 -11.10 8.72
N ARG A 80 15.29 -10.98 7.63
CA ARG A 80 14.87 -10.28 6.41
C ARG A 80 13.99 -11.21 5.58
N ARG A 81 12.74 -10.82 5.31
CA ARG A 81 11.86 -11.50 4.36
C ARG A 81 11.84 -10.71 3.05
N PRO A 82 11.79 -11.38 1.88
CA PRO A 82 11.54 -10.66 0.64
C PRO A 82 10.17 -9.95 0.74
N PRO A 83 10.03 -8.75 0.17
CA PRO A 83 8.76 -8.05 0.16
C PRO A 83 7.77 -8.78 -0.75
N ALA A 84 6.47 -8.68 -0.46
CA ALA A 84 5.42 -9.24 -1.32
C ALA A 84 5.12 -8.34 -2.53
N ALA A 85 5.41 -7.04 -2.41
CA ALA A 85 5.27 -6.06 -3.47
C ALA A 85 6.27 -4.92 -3.30
N PHE A 86 6.41 -4.09 -4.33
CA PHE A 86 7.18 -2.84 -4.29
C PHE A 86 6.59 -1.81 -5.24
N VAL A 87 7.02 -0.54 -5.10
CA VAL A 87 6.58 0.55 -5.98
C VAL A 87 7.73 1.11 -6.81
N LEU A 88 7.48 1.29 -8.11
CA LEU A 88 8.33 2.07 -9.02
C LEU A 88 7.51 3.20 -9.64
N GLY A 89 7.79 4.43 -9.21
CA GLY A 89 7.03 5.60 -9.63
C GLY A 89 5.58 5.54 -9.13
N SER A 90 4.62 5.47 -10.05
CA SER A 90 3.20 5.29 -9.71
C SER A 90 2.68 3.88 -10.00
N ARG A 91 3.58 2.90 -10.14
CA ARG A 91 3.21 1.51 -10.38
C ARG A 91 3.49 0.64 -9.17
N ILE A 92 2.54 -0.21 -8.83
CA ILE A 92 2.65 -1.26 -7.82
C ILE A 92 3.04 -2.56 -8.52
N HIS A 93 4.05 -3.23 -7.99
CA HIS A 93 4.62 -4.46 -8.54
C HIS A 93 4.48 -5.57 -7.50
N TYR A 94 3.57 -6.51 -7.70
CA TYR A 94 3.42 -7.68 -6.83
C TYR A 94 4.35 -8.80 -7.29
N LEU A 95 5.03 -9.48 -6.36
CA LEU A 95 5.96 -10.55 -6.69
C LEU A 95 5.26 -11.91 -6.81
N GLY A 96 5.53 -12.64 -7.90
CA GLY A 96 5.19 -14.05 -8.06
C GLY A 96 3.72 -14.38 -7.79
N GLU A 97 3.48 -15.06 -6.66
CA GLU A 97 2.19 -15.58 -6.21
C GLU A 97 1.35 -14.55 -5.44
N ASP A 98 1.94 -13.42 -5.02
CA ASP A 98 1.21 -12.35 -4.33
C ASP A 98 0.44 -11.44 -5.31
N TYR A 99 0.62 -11.65 -6.62
CA TYR A 99 -0.12 -10.90 -7.64
C TYR A 99 -1.60 -11.26 -7.63
N THR A 100 -2.44 -10.23 -7.70
CA THR A 100 -3.87 -10.37 -7.94
C THR A 100 -4.36 -9.41 -9.01
N ALA A 101 -5.24 -9.91 -9.87
CA ALA A 101 -5.87 -9.09 -10.91
C ALA A 101 -6.91 -8.11 -10.35
N ASP A 102 -7.41 -8.35 -9.13
CA ASP A 102 -8.18 -7.36 -8.39
C ASP A 102 -8.09 -7.64 -6.89
N SER A 103 -7.48 -6.72 -6.16
CA SER A 103 -7.31 -6.81 -4.71
C SER A 103 -8.64 -6.63 -3.97
N LEU A 104 -9.58 -5.89 -4.58
CA LEU A 104 -10.78 -5.36 -3.95
C LEU A 104 -12.01 -5.40 -4.90
N PRO A 105 -12.36 -6.57 -5.50
CA PRO A 105 -13.36 -6.67 -6.56
C PRO A 105 -14.80 -6.33 -6.12
N LEU A 106 -15.07 -6.32 -4.81
CA LEU A 106 -16.38 -6.06 -4.24
C LEU A 106 -16.29 -4.96 -3.16
N TRP A 107 -15.34 -4.03 -3.32
CA TRP A 107 -15.23 -2.85 -2.47
C TRP A 107 -16.54 -2.03 -2.43
N PRO A 108 -16.92 -1.42 -1.29
CA PRO A 108 -16.35 -1.55 0.06
C PRO A 108 -16.96 -2.72 0.86
N ARG A 109 -17.72 -3.62 0.21
CA ARG A 109 -18.51 -4.67 0.90
C ARG A 109 -17.68 -5.87 1.32
N TYR A 110 -16.74 -6.30 0.47
CA TYR A 110 -15.87 -7.45 0.75
C TYR A 110 -14.40 -7.16 0.48
N TRP A 111 -13.56 -7.92 1.17
CA TRP A 111 -12.14 -7.64 1.33
C TRP A 111 -11.35 -8.92 1.29
N ARG A 112 -10.35 -8.98 0.40
CA ARG A 112 -9.27 -9.95 0.51
C ARG A 112 -8.24 -9.37 1.48
N LEU A 113 -8.46 -9.54 2.79
CA LEU A 113 -7.72 -8.80 3.83
C LEU A 113 -6.19 -8.75 3.60
N PRO A 114 -5.46 -9.85 3.32
CA PRO A 114 -4.02 -9.76 3.08
C PRO A 114 -3.65 -8.83 1.92
N HIS A 115 -4.38 -8.90 0.82
CA HIS A 115 -4.17 -8.04 -0.36
C HIS A 115 -4.58 -6.60 -0.09
N ALA A 116 -5.66 -6.37 0.67
CA ALA A 116 -6.09 -5.02 1.06
C ALA A 116 -5.04 -4.32 1.93
N LEU A 117 -4.44 -5.04 2.88
CA LEU A 117 -3.38 -4.52 3.74
C LEU A 117 -2.09 -4.23 2.95
N LEU A 118 -1.66 -5.18 2.13
CA LEU A 118 -0.50 -4.99 1.25
C LEU A 118 -0.73 -3.81 0.28
N LEU A 119 -1.93 -3.72 -0.31
CA LEU A 119 -2.28 -2.59 -1.17
C LEU A 119 -2.23 -1.26 -0.41
N ALA A 120 -2.72 -1.18 0.83
CA ALA A 120 -2.62 0.05 1.64
C ALA A 120 -1.16 0.49 1.86
N HIS A 121 -0.27 -0.49 2.10
CA HIS A 121 1.16 -0.26 2.23
C HIS A 121 1.74 0.31 0.94
N GLU A 122 1.54 -0.38 -0.19
CA GLU A 122 2.11 0.05 -1.48
C GLU A 122 1.49 1.37 -1.99
N LEU A 123 0.20 1.61 -1.76
CA LEU A 123 -0.43 2.90 -2.07
C LEU A 123 0.23 4.05 -1.31
N THR A 124 0.72 3.80 -0.09
CA THR A 124 1.46 4.81 0.67
C THR A 124 2.77 5.18 -0.03
N HIS A 125 3.46 4.21 -0.62
CA HIS A 125 4.66 4.48 -1.43
C HIS A 125 4.34 5.23 -2.73
N VAL A 126 3.23 4.89 -3.40
CA VAL A 126 2.77 5.67 -4.57
C VAL A 126 2.44 7.11 -4.16
N TRP A 127 1.74 7.29 -3.05
CA TRP A 127 1.42 8.61 -2.51
C TRP A 127 2.70 9.38 -2.16
N GLN A 128 3.68 8.75 -1.51
CA GLN A 128 4.99 9.34 -1.22
C GLN A 128 5.69 9.81 -2.49
N TRP A 129 5.68 9.02 -3.56
CA TRP A 129 6.27 9.36 -4.85
C TRP A 129 5.55 10.55 -5.53
N GLN A 130 4.21 10.50 -5.59
CA GLN A 130 3.40 11.56 -6.20
C GLN A 130 3.54 12.88 -5.44
N ASN A 131 3.69 12.81 -4.11
CA ASN A 131 3.83 13.96 -3.21
C ASN A 131 5.28 14.22 -2.76
N ARG A 132 6.27 13.76 -3.55
CA ARG A 132 7.71 13.84 -3.18
C ARG A 132 8.24 15.22 -2.85
N ARG A 133 7.56 16.28 -3.29
CA ARG A 133 7.86 17.67 -2.91
C ARG A 133 7.62 17.96 -1.42
N ILE A 134 6.66 17.27 -0.82
CA ILE A 134 6.27 17.41 0.58
C ILE A 134 6.90 16.29 1.42
N THR A 135 6.89 15.06 0.92
CA THR A 135 7.41 13.89 1.65
C THR A 135 8.94 13.78 1.60
N GLY A 136 9.60 14.49 0.69
CA GLY A 136 11.04 14.37 0.47
C GLY A 136 11.46 13.01 -0.11
N TYR A 137 10.50 12.21 -0.60
CA TYR A 137 10.71 10.87 -1.12
C TYR A 137 11.69 10.86 -2.29
N ALA A 138 12.67 9.97 -2.21
CA ALA A 138 13.55 9.64 -3.30
C ALA A 138 13.85 8.14 -3.26
N PRO A 139 13.85 7.43 -4.40
CA PRO A 139 14.06 5.98 -4.44
C PRO A 139 15.35 5.54 -3.71
N TRP A 140 16.43 6.30 -3.84
CA TRP A 140 17.70 6.01 -3.17
C TRP A 140 17.64 6.18 -1.65
N LYS A 141 16.83 7.13 -1.14
CA LYS A 141 16.63 7.30 0.31
C LYS A 141 15.84 6.13 0.88
N ALA A 142 14.75 5.74 0.22
CA ALA A 142 13.94 4.59 0.62
C ALA A 142 14.78 3.30 0.63
N ALA A 143 15.56 3.06 -0.44
CA ALA A 143 16.46 1.91 -0.50
C ALA A 143 17.52 1.91 0.62
N LEU A 144 18.11 3.06 0.93
CA LEU A 144 19.10 3.21 2.00
C LEU A 144 18.48 2.97 3.39
N GLU A 145 17.27 3.46 3.64
CA GLU A 145 16.53 3.22 4.87
C GLU A 145 16.24 1.73 5.08
N SER A 146 15.75 1.05 4.03
CA SER A 146 15.46 -0.39 4.06
C SER A 146 16.71 -1.26 4.22
N TRP A 147 17.86 -0.80 3.73
CA TRP A 147 19.13 -1.53 3.89
C TRP A 147 19.71 -1.44 5.31
N ARG A 148 19.57 -0.30 5.99
CA ARG A 148 20.20 -0.06 7.30
C ARG A 148 19.42 -0.63 8.49
N LYS A 149 18.15 -1.02 8.30
CA LYS A 149 17.29 -1.55 9.36
C LYS A 149 17.08 -3.05 9.21
N VAL A 150 17.19 -3.77 10.33
CA VAL A 150 16.89 -5.22 10.39
C VAL A 150 15.41 -5.49 10.14
N ASP A 151 14.54 -4.63 10.69
CA ASP A 151 13.11 -4.57 10.39
C ASP A 151 12.73 -3.12 10.02
N PRO A 152 12.68 -2.76 8.74
CA PRO A 152 12.37 -1.39 8.32
C PRO A 152 10.92 -1.00 8.59
N TYR A 153 10.03 -1.97 8.82
CA TYR A 153 8.61 -1.78 9.05
C TYR A 153 8.27 -1.51 10.51
N HIS A 154 9.14 -1.85 11.45
CA HIS A 154 8.89 -1.62 12.86
C HIS A 154 8.98 -0.12 13.20
N TYR A 155 8.03 0.37 14.00
CA TYR A 155 7.94 1.75 14.45
C TYR A 155 7.37 1.83 15.86
N GLU A 156 7.71 2.92 16.54
CA GLU A 156 7.09 3.32 17.81
C GLU A 156 6.48 4.71 17.63
N ILE A 157 5.24 4.88 18.09
CA ILE A 157 4.58 6.18 18.07
C ILE A 157 5.19 7.01 19.18
N ALA A 158 5.83 8.12 18.82
CA ALA A 158 6.44 9.04 19.76
C ALA A 158 5.52 10.26 19.91
N PRO A 159 5.21 10.70 21.14
CA PRO A 159 4.36 11.86 21.35
C PRO A 159 4.85 13.10 20.57
N GLY A 160 3.94 13.73 19.83
CA GLY A 160 4.23 14.93 19.04
C GLY A 160 5.08 14.72 17.79
N ARG A 161 5.56 13.50 17.52
CA ARG A 161 6.35 13.21 16.31
C ARG A 161 5.43 13.18 15.08
N PRO A 162 5.64 14.05 14.07
CA PRO A 162 4.77 14.11 12.91
C PRO A 162 4.98 12.91 11.97
N PHE A 163 3.91 12.49 11.28
CA PHE A 163 3.93 11.36 10.33
C PHE A 163 5.09 11.40 9.33
N LEU A 164 5.33 12.56 8.71
CA LEU A 164 6.36 12.74 7.69
C LEU A 164 7.81 12.64 8.21
N SER A 165 8.01 12.60 9.54
CA SER A 165 9.33 12.42 10.15
C SER A 165 9.69 10.94 10.39
N TYR A 166 8.75 10.02 10.16
CA TYR A 166 9.02 8.58 10.20
C TYR A 166 9.68 8.13 8.89
N GLY A 167 10.41 7.00 8.92
CA GLY A 167 10.98 6.43 7.69
C GLY A 167 9.89 6.01 6.71
N PHE A 168 10.20 5.91 5.42
CA PHE A 168 9.19 5.68 4.38
C PHE A 168 8.42 4.36 4.56
N GLU A 169 9.13 3.30 4.95
CA GLU A 169 8.54 1.99 5.29
C GLU A 169 7.72 2.02 6.58
N GLN A 170 8.11 2.85 7.55
CA GLN A 170 7.36 3.04 8.79
C GLN A 170 6.05 3.78 8.51
N GLN A 171 6.08 4.80 7.66
CA GLN A 171 4.88 5.51 7.22
C GLN A 171 3.89 4.55 6.53
N ALA A 172 4.36 3.72 5.60
CA ALA A 172 3.54 2.72 4.93
C ALA A 172 2.99 1.65 5.89
N ALA A 173 3.83 1.17 6.83
CA ALA A 173 3.40 0.25 7.87
C ALA A 173 2.34 0.86 8.80
N MET A 174 2.45 2.15 9.17
CA MET A 174 1.45 2.85 9.96
C MET A 174 0.09 2.93 9.26
N VAL A 175 0.07 3.24 7.96
CA VAL A 175 -1.18 3.27 7.16
C VAL A 175 -1.78 1.87 7.05
N GLN A 176 -0.95 0.86 6.78
CA GLN A 176 -1.37 -0.55 6.76
C GLN A 176 -2.01 -0.97 8.09
N ASP A 177 -1.34 -0.68 9.21
CA ASP A 177 -1.80 -1.07 10.54
C ASP A 177 -3.07 -0.28 10.93
N TYR A 178 -3.19 1.00 10.55
CA TYR A 178 -4.43 1.79 10.73
C TYR A 178 -5.61 1.15 10.00
N VAL A 179 -5.44 0.76 8.72
CA VAL A 179 -6.47 0.06 7.94
C VAL A 179 -6.84 -1.26 8.63
N CYS A 180 -5.86 -2.04 9.06
CA CYS A 180 -6.09 -3.32 9.72
C CYS A 180 -6.91 -3.16 11.00
N LEU A 181 -6.50 -2.24 11.89
CA LEU A 181 -7.19 -1.98 13.14
C LEU A 181 -8.58 -1.41 12.90
N ARG A 182 -8.76 -0.49 11.96
CA ARG A 182 -10.08 0.06 11.64
C ARG A 182 -11.06 -1.02 11.18
N LEU A 183 -10.61 -1.97 10.37
CA LEU A 183 -11.44 -3.04 9.83
C LEU A 183 -11.71 -4.18 10.81
N LEU A 184 -10.73 -4.55 11.64
CA LEU A 184 -10.79 -5.78 12.44
C LEU A 184 -10.84 -5.54 13.95
N ARG A 185 -10.31 -4.42 14.42
CA ARG A 185 -10.12 -4.09 15.85
C ARG A 185 -10.48 -2.62 16.14
N PRO A 186 -11.71 -2.17 15.83
CA PRO A 186 -12.08 -0.76 15.93
C PRO A 186 -12.07 -0.19 17.36
N ALA A 187 -12.02 -1.06 18.38
CA ALA A 187 -11.93 -0.72 19.80
C ALA A 187 -10.49 -0.72 20.35
N ASP A 188 -9.49 -1.08 19.54
CA ASP A 188 -8.09 -1.07 19.98
C ASP A 188 -7.58 0.38 20.16
N PRO A 189 -7.02 0.75 21.31
CA PRO A 189 -6.56 2.11 21.57
C PRO A 189 -5.46 2.56 20.58
N LYS A 190 -4.70 1.62 20.01
CA LYS A 190 -3.66 1.92 19.02
C LYS A 190 -4.24 2.59 17.77
N LEU A 191 -5.51 2.33 17.46
CA LEU A 191 -6.19 2.98 16.34
C LEU A 191 -6.28 4.50 16.54
N ASP A 192 -6.56 4.95 17.77
CA ASP A 192 -6.62 6.38 18.09
C ASP A 192 -5.23 7.03 18.07
N GLU A 193 -4.20 6.33 18.56
CA GLU A 193 -2.82 6.80 18.46
C GLU A 193 -2.37 6.97 17.01
N LEU A 194 -2.63 5.97 16.15
CA LEU A 194 -2.29 6.03 14.73
C LEU A 194 -3.07 7.14 14.03
N ARG A 195 -4.38 7.26 14.32
CA ARG A 195 -5.21 8.32 13.76
C ARG A 195 -4.65 9.70 14.11
N ALA A 196 -4.20 9.92 15.34
CA ALA A 196 -3.63 11.20 15.77
C ALA A 196 -2.36 11.57 14.98
N VAL A 197 -1.52 10.58 14.65
CA VAL A 197 -0.31 10.79 13.84
C VAL A 197 -0.64 10.99 12.36
N LEU A 198 -1.60 10.24 11.81
CA LEU A 198 -1.91 10.20 10.38
C LEU A 198 -2.82 11.34 9.91
N ALA A 199 -3.84 11.71 10.70
CA ALA A 199 -4.87 12.68 10.32
C ALA A 199 -4.33 14.07 9.91
N PRO A 200 -3.21 14.59 10.46
CA PRO A 200 -2.60 15.83 9.97
C PRO A 200 -2.10 15.76 8.53
N ALA A 201 -1.77 14.57 8.02
CA ALA A 201 -1.21 14.39 6.68
C ALA A 201 -2.19 13.74 5.69
N LEU A 202 -3.16 12.97 6.18
CA LEU A 202 -4.05 12.15 5.35
C LEU A 202 -5.54 12.45 5.66
N PRO A 203 -6.41 12.53 4.63
CA PRO A 203 -7.84 12.81 4.80
C PRO A 203 -8.65 11.55 5.18
N LEU A 204 -8.40 11.01 6.38
CA LEU A 204 -8.93 9.73 6.84
C LEU A 204 -10.46 9.66 6.97
N GLN A 205 -11.15 10.80 7.03
CA GLN A 205 -12.58 10.87 7.31
C GLN A 205 -13.42 10.12 6.25
N ARG A 206 -12.97 10.12 4.99
CA ARG A 206 -13.64 9.39 3.89
C ARG A 206 -13.62 7.89 4.14
N PHE A 207 -12.45 7.35 4.50
CA PHE A 207 -12.32 5.94 4.88
C PHE A 207 -13.09 5.61 6.17
N GLU A 208 -13.03 6.50 7.17
CA GLU A 208 -13.74 6.33 8.44
C GLU A 208 -15.26 6.22 8.27
N ALA A 209 -15.83 7.01 7.36
CA ALA A 209 -17.26 7.01 7.05
C ALA A 209 -17.75 5.69 6.43
N LEU A 210 -16.88 4.99 5.68
CA LEU A 210 -17.19 3.68 5.11
C LEU A 210 -17.19 2.56 6.17
N PHE A 211 -16.40 2.72 7.25
CA PHE A 211 -16.23 1.73 8.31
C PHE A 211 -16.46 2.34 9.69
N PRO A 212 -17.68 2.78 10.06
CA PRO A 212 -17.94 3.39 11.36
C PRO A 212 -17.60 2.44 12.52
N ARG A 213 -17.16 3.00 13.67
CA ARG A 213 -17.03 2.25 14.93
C ARG A 213 -18.43 1.83 15.40
N GLY A 214 -18.64 0.54 15.67
CA GLY A 214 -19.83 0.03 16.37
C GLY A 214 -21.03 -0.39 15.50
N ARG A 215 -20.80 -1.22 14.47
CA ARG A 215 -21.88 -2.05 13.91
C ARG A 215 -21.82 -3.46 14.47
#